data_AF-A0A355BN09-F1
#
_entry.id   AF-A0A355BN09-F1
#
_cell.length_a   1.000
_cell.length_b   1.000
_cell.length_c   1.000
_cell.angle_alpha   90.00
_cell.angle_beta   90.00
_cell.angle_gamma   90.00
#
_symmetry.space_group_name_H-M   'P 1'
#
loop_
_entity.id
_entity.type
_entity.pdbx_description
1 polymer ?
#
loop_
_entity_poly.entity_id
_entity_poly.type
_entity_poly.pdbx_seq_one_letter_code
_entity_poly.pdbx_strand_id
1 'polypeptide(L)'
;MGLLLISSCADPPQYSLTPSIEFDNVIFKDVADPAVDSLIVSVKFKDGDGDLGIDATETSDPFNDKFYYIFPNGTFITYKTKRTDSHYDTLPAFVKPYNCTNWEVRTVNSKIDTFYYKANPHAHNIKVQYFVKNFDGSFTEFKWTEQFGYPFCATSFDGRFPILSKNLSQKIPLEGTIRYGMVSSGFLALFSIKTLKLKITIEDRALNQSNTVESPEFTLQSIKRGG
;
A
#
# COMPACT_ATOMS: atom_id res chain seq x y z
N MET A 1 51.28 -30.32 24.00
CA MET A 1 50.17 -30.51 23.04
C MET A 1 49.04 -29.60 23.50
N GLY A 2 49.02 -28.35 23.05
CA GLY A 2 48.01 -27.37 23.46
C GLY A 2 46.79 -27.47 22.57
N LEU A 3 45.63 -27.76 23.16
CA LEU A 3 44.35 -27.84 22.47
C LEU A 3 43.78 -26.41 22.34
N LEU A 4 43.81 -25.86 21.12
CA LEU A 4 43.13 -24.61 20.78
C LEU A 4 41.65 -24.89 20.52
N LEU A 5 40.79 -24.43 21.43
CA LEU A 5 39.34 -24.39 21.25
C LEU A 5 38.96 -23.04 20.61
N ILE A 6 38.72 -23.04 19.30
CA ILE A 6 38.12 -21.89 18.61
C ILE A 6 36.59 -22.03 18.68
N SER A 7 35.98 -21.42 19.69
CA SER A 7 34.53 -21.18 19.71
C SER A 7 34.25 -19.89 18.93
N SER A 8 34.00 -20.00 17.62
CA SER A 8 33.40 -18.90 16.87
C SER A 8 31.88 -19.03 17.00
N CYS A 9 31.32 -18.28 17.95
CA CYS A 9 29.93 -17.86 17.80
C CYS A 9 29.96 -16.78 16.73
N ALA A 10 29.38 -17.02 15.56
CA ALA A 10 29.23 -15.96 14.57
C ALA A 10 28.39 -14.84 15.19
N ASP A 11 28.88 -13.59 15.13
CA ASP A 11 28.10 -12.46 15.59
C ASP A 11 26.74 -12.46 14.87
N PRO A 12 25.62 -12.23 15.60
CA PRO A 12 24.33 -12.14 14.97
C PRO A 12 24.37 -11.07 13.88
N PRO A 13 23.75 -11.32 12.71
CA PRO A 13 23.81 -10.38 11.60
C PRO A 13 23.26 -9.03 12.05
N GLN A 14 24.08 -7.98 11.93
CA GLN A 14 23.62 -6.62 12.17
C GLN A 14 22.89 -6.13 10.92
N TYR A 15 21.57 -6.04 11.01
CA TYR A 15 20.74 -5.45 9.97
C TYR A 15 20.67 -3.92 10.11
N SER A 16 20.45 -3.25 8.99
CA SER A 16 20.21 -1.81 8.94
C SER A 16 18.92 -1.45 9.67
N LEU A 17 18.87 -0.27 10.30
CA LEU A 17 17.63 0.28 10.86
C LEU A 17 16.59 0.61 9.78
N THR A 18 17.05 0.85 8.54
CA THR A 18 16.14 0.93 7.39
C THR A 18 15.88 -0.48 6.87
N PRO A 19 14.61 -0.89 6.70
CA PRO A 19 14.29 -2.23 6.25
C PRO A 19 14.79 -2.47 4.82
N SER A 20 15.12 -3.72 4.51
CA SER A 20 15.45 -4.14 3.16
C SER A 20 14.57 -5.30 2.74
N ILE A 21 14.20 -5.35 1.46
CA ILE A 21 13.35 -6.39 0.90
C ILE A 21 13.94 -7.01 -0.35
N GLU A 22 13.57 -8.27 -0.59
CA GLU A 22 13.85 -9.02 -1.81
C GLU A 22 12.54 -9.61 -2.33
N PHE A 23 12.30 -9.50 -3.64
CA PHE A 23 11.15 -10.15 -4.27
C PHE A 23 11.30 -11.67 -4.17
N ASP A 24 10.26 -12.37 -3.72
CA ASP A 24 10.26 -13.84 -3.65
C ASP A 24 9.34 -14.44 -4.72
N ASN A 25 8.05 -14.12 -4.70
CA ASN A 25 7.11 -14.61 -5.71
C ASN A 25 5.84 -13.76 -5.83
N VAL A 26 5.07 -14.05 -6.87
CA VAL A 26 3.69 -13.60 -7.02
C VAL A 26 2.83 -14.76 -7.52
N ILE A 27 1.64 -14.91 -6.93
CA ILE A 27 0.70 -15.99 -7.21
C ILE A 27 -0.68 -15.41 -7.43
N PHE A 28 -1.39 -15.89 -8.44
CA PHE A 28 -2.80 -15.62 -8.66
C PHE A 28 -3.62 -16.84 -8.22
N LYS A 29 -4.62 -16.62 -7.37
CA LYS A 29 -5.64 -17.63 -7.02
C LYS A 29 -6.96 -17.18 -7.61
N ASP A 30 -7.42 -17.99 -8.55
CA ASP A 30 -8.72 -17.90 -9.20
C ASP A 30 -9.67 -18.81 -8.40
N VAL A 31 -10.74 -18.25 -7.86
CA VAL A 31 -11.66 -18.97 -7.00
C VAL A 31 -13.09 -18.83 -7.51
N ALA A 32 -13.85 -19.92 -7.44
CA ALA A 32 -15.24 -19.89 -7.86
C ALA A 32 -16.11 -19.02 -6.93
N ASP A 33 -17.13 -18.39 -7.51
CA ASP A 33 -18.20 -17.66 -6.81
C ASP A 33 -18.75 -18.51 -5.65
N PRO A 34 -18.91 -17.95 -4.42
CA PRO A 34 -18.86 -16.52 -4.06
C PRO A 34 -17.51 -16.01 -3.57
N ALA A 35 -16.45 -16.81 -3.68
CA ALA A 35 -15.13 -16.34 -3.32
C ALA A 35 -14.60 -15.35 -4.37
N VAL A 36 -13.73 -14.44 -3.94
CA VAL A 36 -13.15 -13.40 -4.80
C VAL A 36 -11.69 -13.71 -5.06
N ASP A 37 -11.25 -13.53 -6.32
CA ASP A 37 -9.87 -13.75 -6.73
C ASP A 37 -8.86 -13.02 -5.86
N SER A 38 -7.67 -13.62 -5.72
CA SER A 38 -6.57 -12.99 -5.00
C SER A 38 -5.25 -13.01 -5.76
N LEU A 39 -4.54 -11.89 -5.69
CA LEU A 39 -3.14 -11.77 -6.08
C LEU A 39 -2.30 -11.70 -4.81
N ILE A 40 -1.41 -12.66 -4.63
CA ILE A 40 -0.58 -12.79 -3.42
C ILE A 40 0.87 -12.54 -3.82
N VAL A 41 1.46 -11.48 -3.27
CA VAL A 41 2.90 -11.19 -3.44
C VAL A 41 3.64 -11.60 -2.16
N SER A 42 4.80 -12.24 -2.34
CA SER A 42 5.70 -12.58 -1.24
C SER A 42 7.00 -11.80 -1.40
N VAL A 43 7.44 -11.16 -0.31
CA VAL A 43 8.75 -10.49 -0.22
C VAL A 43 9.48 -10.98 1.01
N LYS A 44 10.78 -11.26 0.88
CA LYS A 44 11.65 -11.47 2.05
C LYS A 44 12.03 -10.10 2.60
N PHE A 45 12.15 -10.00 3.92
CA PHE A 45 12.55 -8.75 4.57
C PHE A 45 13.65 -8.98 5.60
N LYS A 46 14.42 -7.93 5.86
CA LYS A 46 15.37 -7.80 6.97
C LYS A 46 15.25 -6.40 7.56
N ASP A 47 15.24 -6.31 8.88
CA ASP A 47 15.06 -5.09 9.64
C ASP A 47 15.87 -5.10 10.94
N GLY A 48 16.46 -3.96 11.31
CA GLY A 48 17.51 -3.86 12.33
C GLY A 48 17.02 -3.72 13.76
N ASP A 49 15.86 -3.10 13.98
CA ASP A 49 15.30 -2.89 15.31
C ASP A 49 13.87 -3.41 15.48
N GLY A 50 13.33 -4.08 14.47
CA GLY A 50 12.11 -4.88 14.57
C GLY A 50 10.85 -4.06 14.68
N ASP A 51 10.88 -2.81 14.22
CA ASP A 51 9.76 -1.87 14.29
C ASP A 51 8.88 -1.93 13.02
N LEU A 52 8.89 -3.06 12.31
CA LEU A 52 7.99 -3.31 11.19
C LEU A 52 6.56 -3.61 11.62
N GLY A 53 5.62 -2.99 10.91
CA GLY A 53 4.19 -3.28 11.03
C GLY A 53 3.40 -2.16 11.67
N ILE A 54 2.11 -2.09 11.33
CA ILE A 54 1.17 -1.11 11.86
C ILE A 54 -0.07 -1.89 12.29
N ASP A 55 -0.53 -1.68 13.52
CA ASP A 55 -1.76 -2.25 14.00
C ASP A 55 -2.97 -1.58 13.31
N ALA A 56 -4.04 -2.35 13.09
CA ALA A 56 -5.24 -1.82 12.43
C ALA A 56 -5.92 -0.69 13.22
N THR A 57 -5.67 -0.61 14.53
CA THR A 57 -6.22 0.43 15.42
C THR A 57 -5.40 1.72 15.41
N GLU A 58 -4.17 1.72 14.89
CA GLU A 58 -3.28 2.88 14.81
C GLU A 58 -3.73 3.83 13.68
N THR A 59 -4.82 4.54 13.90
CA THR A 59 -5.47 5.41 12.89
C THR A 59 -5.27 6.90 13.14
N SER A 60 -4.46 7.24 14.14
CA SER A 60 -4.01 8.60 14.45
C SER A 60 -2.70 8.92 13.71
N ASP A 61 -2.32 10.19 13.69
CA ASP A 61 -1.00 10.63 13.22
C ASP A 61 0.12 9.80 13.90
N PRO A 62 1.12 9.30 13.13
CA PRO A 62 1.39 9.57 11.71
C PRO A 62 0.70 8.62 10.72
N PHE A 63 -0.15 7.70 11.20
CA PHE A 63 -0.75 6.61 10.42
C PHE A 63 -2.24 6.83 10.09
N ASN A 64 -2.78 8.03 10.24
CA ASN A 64 -4.15 8.35 9.81
C ASN A 64 -4.29 8.23 8.29
N ASP A 65 -5.43 7.78 7.77
CA ASP A 65 -5.59 7.55 6.32
C ASP A 65 -5.53 8.83 5.47
N LYS A 66 -6.06 9.93 6.01
CA LYS A 66 -6.32 11.17 5.28
C LYS A 66 -6.07 12.38 6.16
N PHE A 67 -5.59 13.45 5.53
CA PHE A 67 -5.52 14.78 6.11
C PHE A 67 -6.66 15.64 5.55
N TYR A 68 -7.57 16.08 6.40
CA TYR A 68 -8.63 17.00 6.02
C TYR A 68 -8.17 18.44 6.18
N TYR A 69 -8.60 19.30 5.25
CA TYR A 69 -8.32 20.72 5.33
C TYR A 69 -9.43 21.42 6.12
N ILE A 70 -9.02 22.08 7.19
CA ILE A 70 -9.90 22.75 8.15
C ILE A 70 -9.49 24.22 8.24
N PHE A 71 -10.47 25.11 8.19
CA PHE A 71 -10.32 26.53 8.44
C PHE A 71 -9.94 26.81 9.91
N PRO A 72 -9.36 28.00 10.23
CA PRO A 72 -9.07 28.38 11.61
C PRO A 72 -10.29 28.35 12.55
N ASN A 73 -11.50 28.50 12.02
CA ASN A 73 -12.75 28.43 12.77
C ASN A 73 -13.26 26.98 13.01
N GLY A 74 -12.48 25.96 12.64
CA GLY A 74 -12.83 24.55 12.82
C GLY A 74 -13.75 23.96 11.76
N THR A 75 -14.14 24.71 10.72
CA THR A 75 -14.97 24.20 9.62
C THR A 75 -14.13 23.58 8.50
N PHE A 76 -14.64 22.55 7.83
CA PHE A 76 -13.93 21.91 6.72
C PHE A 76 -13.99 22.73 5.43
N ILE A 77 -12.98 22.56 4.58
CA ILE A 77 -13.09 22.95 3.17
C ILE A 77 -13.99 21.94 2.45
N THR A 78 -15.11 22.43 1.91
CA THR A 78 -16.05 21.59 1.16
C THR A 78 -16.11 21.95 -0.31
N TYR A 79 -16.75 21.12 -1.12
CA TYR A 79 -16.97 21.41 -2.53
C TYR A 79 -17.88 22.63 -2.73
N LYS A 80 -18.68 23.01 -1.73
CA LYS A 80 -19.42 24.28 -1.73
C LYS A 80 -18.45 25.45 -1.61
N THR A 81 -17.54 25.43 -0.64
CA THR A 81 -16.48 26.44 -0.47
C THR A 81 -15.75 26.69 -1.78
N LYS A 82 -15.30 25.61 -2.43
CA LYS A 82 -14.62 25.64 -3.74
C LYS A 82 -15.42 26.32 -4.86
N ARG A 83 -16.75 26.29 -4.82
CA ARG A 83 -17.62 26.88 -5.86
C ARG A 83 -18.04 28.32 -5.57
N THR A 84 -17.93 28.76 -4.33
CA THR A 84 -18.46 30.06 -3.88
C THR A 84 -17.38 31.06 -3.50
N ASP A 85 -16.13 30.62 -3.36
CA ASP A 85 -15.00 31.46 -2.96
C ASP A 85 -13.82 31.26 -3.92
N SER A 86 -13.45 32.33 -4.63
CA SER A 86 -12.41 32.31 -5.67
C SER A 86 -11.01 31.97 -5.13
N HIS A 87 -10.76 32.10 -3.82
CA HIS A 87 -9.49 31.66 -3.22
C HIS A 87 -9.23 30.15 -3.38
N TYR A 88 -10.28 29.37 -3.64
CA TYR A 88 -10.23 27.92 -3.76
C TYR A 88 -10.42 27.41 -5.19
N ASP A 89 -10.37 28.29 -6.20
CA ASP A 89 -10.53 27.91 -7.61
C ASP A 89 -9.43 26.97 -8.13
N THR A 90 -8.27 26.93 -7.47
CA THR A 90 -7.17 26.01 -7.77
C THR A 90 -7.42 24.58 -7.30
N LEU A 91 -8.42 24.36 -6.44
CA LEU A 91 -8.76 23.01 -5.98
C LEU A 91 -9.40 22.19 -7.12
N PRO A 92 -9.12 20.88 -7.19
CA PRO A 92 -9.66 20.02 -8.23
C PRO A 92 -11.19 20.07 -8.32
N ALA A 93 -11.73 19.98 -9.54
CA ALA A 93 -13.17 19.79 -9.72
C ALA A 93 -13.62 18.42 -9.19
N PHE A 94 -14.91 18.28 -8.84
CA PHE A 94 -15.49 17.00 -8.44
C PHE A 94 -15.82 16.15 -9.67
N VAL A 95 -14.79 15.71 -10.39
CA VAL A 95 -14.86 14.84 -11.57
C VAL A 95 -13.77 13.79 -11.49
N LYS A 96 -13.91 12.67 -12.21
CA LYS A 96 -12.88 11.62 -12.27
C LYS A 96 -11.57 12.21 -12.84
N PRO A 97 -10.40 11.93 -12.23
CA PRO A 97 -10.18 11.03 -11.08
C PRO A 97 -10.35 11.68 -9.69
N TYR A 98 -10.39 13.02 -9.64
CA TYR A 98 -10.36 13.80 -8.40
C TYR A 98 -11.54 13.57 -7.46
N ASN A 99 -12.71 13.18 -7.97
CA ASN A 99 -13.88 12.86 -7.16
C ASN A 99 -13.70 11.61 -6.27
N CYS A 100 -12.60 10.87 -6.41
CA CYS A 100 -12.22 9.75 -5.54
C CYS A 100 -10.84 9.92 -4.88
N THR A 101 -10.02 10.87 -5.32
CA THR A 101 -8.64 11.05 -4.83
C THR A 101 -8.43 12.29 -3.96
N ASN A 102 -9.33 13.28 -4.08
CA ASN A 102 -9.21 14.58 -3.39
C ASN A 102 -10.47 14.98 -2.64
N TRP A 103 -11.58 14.33 -2.94
CA TRP A 103 -12.89 14.64 -2.39
C TRP A 103 -13.51 13.40 -1.77
N GLU A 104 -14.11 13.57 -0.61
CA GLU A 104 -14.83 12.50 0.06
C GLU A 104 -16.23 12.95 0.42
N VAL A 105 -17.21 12.14 0.02
CA VAL A 105 -18.60 12.38 0.38
C VAL A 105 -18.87 11.76 1.74
N ARG A 106 -19.25 12.57 2.73
CA ARG A 106 -19.61 12.11 4.08
C ARG A 106 -20.94 12.70 4.52
N THR A 107 -21.61 11.98 5.40
CA THR A 107 -22.78 12.48 6.13
C THR A 107 -22.34 13.07 7.46
N VAL A 108 -22.54 14.37 7.65
CA VAL A 108 -22.27 15.09 8.90
C VAL A 108 -23.56 15.76 9.36
N ASN A 109 -24.00 15.49 10.59
CA ASN A 109 -25.25 16.04 11.15
C ASN A 109 -26.47 15.82 10.23
N SER A 110 -26.62 14.60 9.70
CA SER A 110 -27.67 14.21 8.76
C SER A 110 -27.67 14.96 7.42
N LYS A 111 -26.57 15.67 7.08
CA LYS A 111 -26.38 16.32 5.78
C LYS A 111 -25.21 15.67 5.05
N ILE A 112 -25.43 15.37 3.78
CA ILE A 112 -24.36 14.91 2.90
C ILE A 112 -23.58 16.14 2.42
N ASP A 113 -22.27 16.12 2.60
CA ASP A 113 -21.35 17.13 2.06
C ASP A 113 -20.10 16.45 1.48
N THR A 114 -19.32 17.21 0.73
CA THR A 114 -18.14 16.74 0.01
C THR A 114 -16.91 17.47 0.51
N PHE A 115 -16.02 16.75 1.17
CA PHE A 115 -14.89 17.29 1.94
C PHE A 115 -13.58 17.14 1.17
N TYR A 116 -12.77 18.20 1.15
CA TYR A 116 -11.44 18.15 0.55
C TYR A 116 -10.44 17.46 1.48
N TYR A 117 -9.66 16.52 0.95
CA TYR A 117 -8.64 15.81 1.70
C TYR A 117 -7.39 15.54 0.86
N LYS A 118 -6.30 15.22 1.55
CA LYS A 118 -5.08 14.63 0.98
C LYS A 118 -4.87 13.25 1.59
N ALA A 119 -4.64 12.22 0.78
CA ALA A 119 -4.28 10.90 1.27
C ALA A 119 -2.93 10.95 2.01
N ASN A 120 -2.83 10.25 3.15
CA ASN A 120 -1.58 10.16 3.88
C ASN A 120 -0.69 9.06 3.24
N PRO A 121 0.51 9.39 2.73
CA PRO A 121 1.41 8.39 2.16
C PRO A 121 1.96 7.38 3.19
N HIS A 122 1.80 7.64 4.49
CA HIS A 122 2.28 6.81 5.61
C HIS A 122 1.17 5.98 6.27
N ALA A 123 -0.07 6.04 5.77
CA ALA A 123 -1.16 5.23 6.29
C ALA A 123 -0.99 3.72 6.07
N HIS A 124 -0.05 3.33 5.20
CA HIS A 124 0.20 1.96 4.76
C HIS A 124 1.70 1.66 4.81
N ASN A 125 2.07 0.49 5.33
CA ASN A 125 3.46 0.05 5.47
C ASN A 125 3.90 -0.92 4.36
N ILE A 126 3.01 -1.29 3.45
CA ILE A 126 3.34 -1.95 2.19
C ILE A 126 2.63 -1.23 1.05
N LYS A 127 3.39 -0.84 0.03
CA LYS A 127 2.89 -0.21 -1.19
C LYS A 127 3.06 -1.15 -2.36
N VAL A 128 2.01 -1.34 -3.15
CA VAL A 128 2.01 -2.25 -4.31
C VAL A 128 1.49 -1.54 -5.54
N GLN A 129 2.41 -1.18 -6.42
CA GLN A 129 2.10 -0.48 -7.67
C GLN A 129 2.01 -1.47 -8.82
N TYR A 130 0.96 -1.34 -9.63
CA TYR A 130 0.69 -2.20 -10.78
C TYR A 130 1.16 -1.50 -12.04
N PHE A 131 1.89 -2.21 -12.90
CA PHE A 131 2.31 -1.70 -14.21
C PHE A 131 1.80 -2.63 -15.30
N VAL A 132 1.19 -2.05 -16.34
CA VAL A 132 0.69 -2.77 -17.51
C VAL A 132 1.65 -2.52 -18.68
N LYS A 133 2.03 -3.59 -19.38
CA LYS A 133 2.88 -3.51 -20.57
C LYS A 133 2.08 -2.98 -21.77
N ASN A 134 2.65 -1.98 -22.44
CA ASN A 134 2.13 -1.38 -23.66
C ASN A 134 2.61 -2.16 -24.90
N PHE A 135 2.02 -1.87 -26.07
CA PHE A 135 2.39 -2.53 -27.33
C PHE A 135 3.84 -2.26 -27.76
N ASP A 136 4.41 -1.12 -27.38
CA ASP A 136 5.80 -0.74 -27.63
C ASP A 136 6.80 -1.38 -26.63
N GLY A 137 6.30 -2.20 -25.70
CA GLY A 137 7.09 -2.84 -24.65
C GLY A 137 7.35 -1.96 -23.42
N SER A 138 6.95 -0.69 -23.43
CA SER A 138 7.01 0.18 -22.26
C SER A 138 5.98 -0.22 -21.20
N PHE A 139 6.10 0.34 -19.99
CA PHE A 139 5.16 0.07 -18.89
C PHE A 139 4.50 1.36 -18.41
N THR A 140 3.18 1.31 -18.21
CA THR A 140 2.41 2.39 -17.61
C THR A 140 1.82 1.92 -16.28
N GLU A 141 1.89 2.77 -15.25
CA GLU A 141 1.27 2.48 -13.96
C GLU A 141 -0.25 2.45 -14.10
N PHE A 142 -0.87 1.36 -13.63
CA PHE A 142 -2.31 1.24 -13.48
C PHE A 142 -2.72 1.72 -12.09
N LYS A 143 -3.09 2.99 -12.00
CA LYS A 143 -3.51 3.61 -10.74
C LYS A 143 -4.97 3.32 -10.45
N TRP A 144 -5.23 2.31 -9.63
CA TRP A 144 -6.59 1.87 -9.24
C TRP A 144 -7.51 3.01 -8.83
N THR A 145 -7.02 3.93 -8.00
CA THR A 145 -7.77 5.09 -7.48
C THR A 145 -8.23 6.07 -8.56
N GLU A 146 -7.61 6.04 -9.74
CA GLU A 146 -7.94 6.92 -10.87
C GLU A 146 -8.83 6.21 -11.92
N GLN A 147 -9.12 4.90 -11.77
CA GLN A 147 -9.85 4.12 -12.77
C GLN A 147 -11.37 4.22 -12.66
N PHE A 148 -11.87 4.55 -11.47
CA PHE A 148 -13.30 4.64 -11.21
C PHE A 148 -13.64 6.01 -10.62
N GLY A 149 -14.90 6.41 -10.74
CA GLY A 149 -15.39 7.68 -10.22
C GLY A 149 -16.50 7.46 -9.20
N TYR A 150 -16.75 8.46 -8.36
CA TYR A 150 -17.86 8.45 -7.41
C TYR A 150 -19.20 8.11 -8.11
N PRO A 151 -20.05 7.24 -7.52
CA PRO A 151 -19.97 6.65 -6.18
C PRO A 151 -19.16 5.35 -6.08
N PHE A 152 -18.55 4.87 -7.17
CA PHE A 152 -17.86 3.57 -7.24
C PHE A 152 -16.34 3.71 -7.14
N CYS A 153 -15.85 4.54 -6.21
CA CYS A 153 -14.42 4.77 -6.05
C CYS A 153 -13.67 3.47 -5.74
N ALA A 154 -12.54 3.24 -6.41
CA ALA A 154 -11.60 2.18 -6.05
C ALA A 154 -10.50 2.71 -5.14
N THR A 155 -9.95 1.83 -4.32
CA THR A 155 -8.76 2.10 -3.50
C THR A 155 -7.53 1.49 -4.18
N SER A 156 -6.33 1.93 -3.79
CA SER A 156 -5.12 1.18 -4.12
C SER A 156 -5.08 -0.15 -3.35
N PHE A 157 -4.11 -0.99 -3.68
CA PHE A 157 -3.77 -2.18 -2.90
C PHE A 157 -2.57 -1.92 -1.99
N ASP A 158 -2.34 -0.67 -1.61
CA ASP A 158 -1.45 -0.39 -0.49
C ASP A 158 -2.15 -0.84 0.79
N GLY A 159 -1.40 -1.29 1.78
CA GLY A 159 -2.01 -1.86 2.98
C GLY A 159 -1.14 -1.86 4.21
N ARG A 160 -1.67 -2.51 5.25
CA ARG A 160 -0.98 -2.75 6.50
C ARG A 160 -0.76 -4.23 6.69
N PHE A 161 0.49 -4.63 6.88
CA PHE A 161 0.80 -5.87 7.59
C PHE A 161 0.95 -5.57 9.10
N PRO A 162 0.58 -6.52 9.98
CA PRO A 162 0.57 -6.30 11.42
C PRO A 162 1.98 -6.14 11.97
N ILE A 163 2.07 -5.65 13.22
CA ILE A 163 3.34 -5.61 13.97
C ILE A 163 3.94 -7.02 14.01
N LEU A 164 5.18 -7.15 13.55
CA LEU A 164 5.87 -8.44 13.46
C LEU A 164 6.66 -8.77 14.73
N SER A 165 7.09 -7.75 15.47
CA SER A 165 7.74 -7.94 16.77
C SER A 165 6.75 -8.36 17.85
N LYS A 166 7.21 -9.20 18.78
CA LYS A 166 6.45 -9.54 19.99
C LYS A 166 6.41 -8.39 21.01
N ASN A 167 7.39 -7.49 20.96
CA ASN A 167 7.52 -6.37 21.88
C ASN A 167 8.29 -5.23 21.19
N LEU A 168 7.58 -4.18 20.78
CA LEU A 168 8.17 -3.00 20.12
C LEU A 168 9.18 -2.24 21.00
N SER A 169 9.12 -2.38 22.32
CA SER A 169 10.11 -1.76 23.22
C SER A 169 11.46 -2.46 23.18
N GLN A 170 11.52 -3.69 22.66
CA GLN A 170 12.74 -4.44 22.47
C GLN A 170 13.18 -4.31 21.01
N LYS A 171 14.27 -3.56 20.80
CA LYS A 171 14.89 -3.37 19.49
C LYS A 171 15.60 -4.64 19.05
N ILE A 172 14.87 -5.58 18.45
CA ILE A 172 15.37 -6.89 18.04
C ILE A 172 15.34 -6.98 16.51
N PRO A 173 16.46 -7.29 15.85
CA PRO A 173 16.47 -7.50 14.41
C PRO A 173 15.49 -8.60 13.98
N LEU A 174 14.76 -8.35 12.89
CA LEU A 174 13.80 -9.29 12.32
C LEU A 174 14.18 -9.66 10.89
N GLU A 175 13.94 -10.91 10.53
CA GLU A 175 13.93 -11.35 9.13
C GLU A 175 12.80 -12.35 8.91
N GLY A 176 12.34 -12.45 7.66
CA GLY A 176 11.28 -13.39 7.32
C GLY A 176 10.71 -13.15 5.95
N THR A 177 9.48 -13.58 5.75
CA THR A 177 8.74 -13.39 4.49
C THR A 177 7.36 -12.83 4.79
N ILE A 178 7.05 -11.67 4.19
CA ILE A 178 5.71 -11.10 4.19
C ILE A 178 4.97 -11.69 3.00
N ARG A 179 3.81 -12.31 3.25
CA ARG A 179 2.89 -12.78 2.22
C ARG A 179 1.66 -11.88 2.22
N TYR A 180 1.59 -10.98 1.25
CA TYR A 180 0.58 -9.95 1.17
C TYR A 180 -0.46 -10.30 0.11
N GLY A 181 -1.70 -10.54 0.55
CA GLY A 181 -2.83 -10.91 -0.31
C GLY A 181 -3.69 -9.71 -0.65
N MET A 182 -3.91 -9.50 -1.94
CA MET A 182 -4.79 -8.48 -2.51
C MET A 182 -6.01 -9.18 -3.11
N VAL A 183 -7.22 -8.77 -2.74
CA VAL A 183 -8.46 -9.45 -3.14
C VAL A 183 -9.28 -8.53 -4.05
N SER A 184 -9.71 -9.01 -5.21
CA SER A 184 -10.50 -8.21 -6.15
C SER A 184 -11.21 -9.04 -7.19
N SER A 185 -12.50 -8.75 -7.43
CA SER A 185 -13.22 -9.26 -8.61
C SER A 185 -12.77 -8.57 -9.91
N GLY A 186 -11.99 -7.49 -9.82
CA GLY A 186 -11.50 -6.73 -10.96
C GLY A 186 -10.30 -7.36 -11.67
N PHE A 187 -9.57 -8.31 -11.06
CA PHE A 187 -8.32 -8.81 -11.63
C PHE A 187 -8.50 -9.45 -13.01
N LEU A 188 -9.39 -10.42 -13.16
CA LEU A 188 -9.66 -11.04 -14.45
C LEU A 188 -10.29 -10.06 -15.44
N ALA A 189 -11.24 -9.23 -14.98
CA ALA A 189 -11.94 -8.27 -15.82
C ALA A 189 -10.99 -7.23 -16.44
N LEU A 190 -9.98 -6.77 -15.70
CA LEU A 190 -9.06 -5.72 -16.12
C LEU A 190 -7.79 -6.28 -16.77
N PHE A 191 -7.30 -7.45 -16.34
CA PHE A 191 -5.95 -7.91 -16.65
C PHE A 191 -5.84 -9.30 -17.29
N SER A 192 -6.96 -9.98 -17.59
CA SER A 192 -6.93 -11.34 -18.20
C SER A 192 -6.04 -11.47 -19.44
N ILE A 193 -5.95 -10.41 -20.25
CA ILE A 193 -5.15 -10.35 -21.49
C ILE A 193 -3.92 -9.45 -21.38
N LYS A 194 -3.52 -9.05 -20.17
CA LYS A 194 -2.46 -8.08 -19.94
C LYS A 194 -1.20 -8.76 -19.38
N THR A 195 -0.05 -8.27 -19.80
CA THR A 195 1.22 -8.51 -19.12
C THR A 195 1.42 -7.44 -18.06
N LEU A 196 1.69 -7.88 -16.84
CA LEU A 196 1.83 -7.05 -15.67
C LEU A 196 3.25 -7.14 -15.11
N LYS A 197 3.60 -6.11 -14.33
CA LYS A 197 4.73 -6.10 -13.42
C LYS A 197 4.31 -5.37 -12.15
N LEU A 198 4.78 -5.81 -10.99
CA LEU A 198 4.56 -5.11 -9.72
C LEU A 198 5.83 -4.40 -9.28
N LYS A 199 5.66 -3.25 -8.62
CA LYS A 199 6.69 -2.64 -7.78
C LYS A 199 6.23 -2.62 -6.33
N ILE A 200 7.11 -3.03 -5.42
CA ILE A 200 6.81 -3.17 -4.00
C ILE A 200 7.85 -2.40 -3.19
N THR A 201 7.36 -1.67 -2.18
CA THR A 201 8.18 -1.08 -1.11
C THR A 201 7.49 -1.29 0.22
N ILE A 202 8.26 -1.39 1.30
CA ILE A 202 7.73 -1.33 2.66
C ILE A 202 8.27 -0.11 3.40
N GLU A 203 7.61 0.25 4.48
CA GLU A 203 8.00 1.35 5.36
C GLU A 203 7.88 0.87 6.81
N ASP A 204 8.85 1.22 7.65
CA ASP A 204 8.83 0.92 9.08
C ASP A 204 8.04 1.97 9.88
N ARG A 205 8.01 1.83 11.21
CA ARG A 205 7.29 2.76 12.09
C ARG A 205 8.02 4.08 12.31
N ALA A 206 9.33 4.13 12.06
CA ALA A 206 10.13 5.34 12.02
C ALA A 206 10.07 6.07 10.67
N LEU A 207 9.24 5.59 9.73
CA LEU A 207 9.05 6.10 8.37
C LEU A 207 10.30 5.92 7.47
N ASN A 208 11.19 4.98 7.78
CA ASN A 208 12.25 4.61 6.86
C ASN A 208 11.68 3.68 5.78
N GLN A 209 11.84 4.08 4.53
CA GLN A 209 11.39 3.31 3.38
C GLN A 209 12.47 2.31 2.94
N SER A 210 12.05 1.09 2.61
CA SER A 210 12.95 0.07 2.05
C SER A 210 13.44 0.41 0.64
N ASN A 211 14.40 -0.37 0.15
CA ASN A 211 14.63 -0.47 -1.29
C ASN A 211 13.33 -0.90 -2.02
N THR A 212 13.22 -0.54 -3.29
CA THR A 212 12.13 -1.01 -4.17
C THR A 212 12.51 -2.32 -4.82
N VAL A 213 11.58 -3.28 -4.85
CA VAL A 213 11.71 -4.52 -5.62
C VAL A 213 10.66 -4.59 -6.70
N GLU A 214 11.01 -5.23 -7.81
CA GLU A 214 10.08 -5.46 -8.92
C GLU A 214 9.86 -6.97 -9.11
N SER A 215 8.64 -7.35 -9.47
CA SER A 215 8.40 -8.70 -9.94
C SER A 215 9.01 -8.88 -11.34
N PRO A 216 9.27 -10.13 -11.78
CA PRO A 216 9.32 -10.45 -13.21
C PRO A 216 8.02 -10.02 -13.92
N GLU A 217 8.06 -9.95 -15.24
CA GLU A 217 6.83 -9.83 -16.02
C GLU A 217 5.97 -11.08 -15.85
N PHE A 218 4.66 -10.92 -15.73
CA PHE A 218 3.73 -12.05 -15.64
C PHE A 218 2.39 -11.76 -16.30
N THR A 219 1.66 -12.81 -16.62
CA THR A 219 0.22 -12.76 -16.89
C THR A 219 -0.50 -13.44 -15.74
N LEU A 220 -1.77 -13.15 -15.48
CA LEU A 220 -2.51 -13.85 -14.42
C LEU A 220 -2.50 -15.38 -14.63
N GLN A 221 -2.54 -15.83 -15.88
CA GLN A 221 -2.48 -17.26 -16.22
C GLN A 221 -1.14 -17.91 -15.87
N SER A 222 -0.01 -17.23 -16.13
CA SER A 222 1.33 -17.81 -15.88
C SER A 222 1.63 -18.03 -14.40
N ILE A 223 0.95 -17.28 -13.52
CA ILE A 223 1.14 -17.35 -12.07
C ILE A 223 -0.07 -17.96 -11.33
N LYS A 224 -1.05 -18.51 -12.06
CA LYS A 224 -2.22 -19.16 -11.47
C LYS A 224 -1.78 -20.38 -10.65
N ARG A 225 -2.33 -20.52 -9.43
CA ARG A 225 -2.10 -21.66 -8.53
C ARG A 225 -3.40 -22.07 -7.85
N GLY A 226 -3.77 -23.33 -8.03
CA GLY A 226 -5.05 -23.85 -7.54
C GLY A 226 -6.23 -23.39 -8.41
N GLY A 227 -7.17 -24.31 -8.60
CA GLY A 227 -8.44 -24.15 -9.29
C GLY A 227 -9.36 -25.26 -8.84
#